data_AF-A0AAV8YJ81-F1
#
_entry.id   AF-A0AAV8YJ81-F1
#
_cell.length_a   1.000
_cell.length_b   1.000
_cell.length_c   1.000
_cell.angle_alpha   90.00
_cell.angle_beta   90.00
_cell.angle_gamma   90.00
#
_symmetry.space_group_name_H-M   'P 1'
#
loop_
_entity.id
_entity.type
_entity.pdbx_description
1 polymer ?
#
loop_
_entity_poly.entity_id
_entity_poly.type
_entity_poly.pdbx_seq_one_letter_code
_entity_poly.pdbx_strand_id
1 'polypeptide(L)'
;MRISLRDKNVPCPQCLGYYSKLSIRHHVKNCMPMRGSKRRRNIKAECRKLLNNIHEMPPEDLKMKFFPFFNDDEVSNVIRYDVDTITYDNYMCRKYTTEHHPQQIRSNLRAFGRLISVIREFNPNIKEPSEVLDPIQVEVIINAINKVAMLDKSSHLYKTPATAMLLATELKRLCKLLTMDYARNRDKEGQKRLEDLLLTFNHEFQVTVNKRGLETQKINNRRKNYPSQDRTYCRIQNLFRG
;
A
#
# COMPACT_ATOMS: atom_id res chain seq x y z
N MET A 1 8.41 7.46 21.48
CA MET A 1 8.61 6.23 20.70
C MET A 1 9.82 5.45 21.24
N ARG A 2 9.61 4.46 22.12
CA ARG A 2 10.66 3.50 22.48
C ARG A 2 10.52 2.30 21.53
N ILE A 3 11.43 2.18 20.57
CA ILE A 3 11.62 0.94 19.81
C ILE A 3 11.98 -0.13 20.85
N SER A 4 11.10 -1.12 21.04
CA SER A 4 11.36 -2.19 22.00
C SER A 4 12.58 -2.99 21.53
N LEU A 5 13.40 -3.50 22.46
CA LEU A 5 14.60 -4.31 22.16
C LEU A 5 14.31 -5.55 21.29
N ARG A 6 13.03 -5.93 21.16
CA ARG A 6 12.51 -7.01 20.31
C ARG A 6 12.61 -6.72 18.80
N ASP A 7 12.80 -5.46 18.39
CA ASP A 7 12.80 -5.04 16.98
C ASP A 7 14.15 -5.13 16.26
N LYS A 8 15.25 -5.36 16.99
CA LYS A 8 16.61 -5.37 16.41
C LYS A 8 17.08 -6.74 15.94
N ASN A 9 16.54 -7.80 16.52
CA ASN A 9 16.97 -9.18 16.29
C ASN A 9 15.88 -10.01 15.62
N VAL A 10 16.30 -11.00 14.84
CA VAL A 10 15.42 -11.93 14.12
C VAL A 10 15.96 -13.36 14.31
N PRO A 11 15.08 -14.37 14.40
CA PRO A 11 15.50 -15.76 14.51
C PRO A 11 16.02 -16.30 13.17
N CYS A 12 17.07 -17.11 13.23
CA CYS A 12 17.55 -17.88 12.09
C CYS A 12 16.57 -19.03 11.79
N PRO A 13 16.15 -19.26 10.53
CA PRO A 13 15.21 -20.34 10.23
C PRO A 13 15.78 -21.76 10.36
N GLN A 14 17.10 -21.93 10.56
CA GLN A 14 17.72 -23.24 10.78
C GLN A 14 17.95 -23.51 12.25
N CYS A 15 18.75 -22.67 12.90
CA CYS A 15 19.22 -22.91 14.26
C CYS A 15 18.36 -22.21 15.33
N LEU A 16 17.36 -21.41 14.92
CA LEU A 16 16.47 -20.63 15.78
C LEU A 16 17.17 -19.61 16.71
N GLY A 17 18.49 -19.47 16.61
CA GLY A 17 19.25 -18.43 17.30
C GLY A 17 18.86 -17.02 16.83
N TYR A 18 18.88 -16.05 17.74
CA TYR A 18 18.54 -14.66 17.47
C TYR A 18 19.77 -13.86 17.07
N TYR A 19 19.70 -13.19 15.92
CA TYR A 19 20.79 -12.36 15.40
C TYR A 19 20.25 -11.01 14.96
N SER A 20 21.11 -9.98 14.95
CA SER A 20 20.70 -8.67 14.47
C SER A 20 20.21 -8.71 13.01
N LYS A 21 19.22 -7.87 12.67
CA LYS A 21 18.71 -7.73 11.29
C LYS A 21 19.79 -7.40 10.25
N LEU A 22 20.92 -6.84 10.69
CA LEU A 22 22.07 -6.50 9.87
C LEU A 22 23.02 -7.71 9.68
N SER A 23 23.27 -8.46 10.75
CA SER A 23 24.22 -9.59 10.75
C SER A 23 23.62 -10.93 10.33
N ILE A 24 22.28 -11.10 10.37
CA ILE A 24 21.62 -12.38 10.06
C ILE A 24 21.99 -12.96 8.68
N ARG A 25 22.19 -12.11 7.67
CA ARG A 25 22.61 -12.57 6.33
C ARG A 25 23.99 -13.24 6.35
N HIS A 26 24.91 -12.76 7.19
CA HIS A 26 26.25 -13.35 7.34
C HIS A 26 26.16 -14.66 8.10
N HIS A 27 25.38 -14.69 9.19
CA HIS A 27 25.13 -15.91 9.95
C HIS A 27 24.57 -17.03 9.06
N VAL A 28 23.51 -16.76 8.29
CA VAL A 28 22.84 -17.80 7.47
C VAL A 28 23.76 -18.37 6.38
N LYS A 29 24.76 -17.63 5.89
CA LYS A 29 25.75 -18.18 4.94
C LYS A 29 26.51 -19.36 5.53
N ASN A 30 26.85 -19.29 6.81
CA ASN A 30 27.60 -20.33 7.50
C ASN A 30 26.68 -21.39 8.11
N CYS A 31 25.50 -20.98 8.58
CA CYS A 31 24.52 -21.88 9.19
C CYS A 31 23.76 -22.75 8.16
N MET A 32 23.62 -22.28 6.91
CA MET A 32 22.95 -23.00 5.83
C MET A 32 23.78 -22.98 4.52
N PRO A 33 24.94 -23.65 4.47
CA PRO A 33 25.87 -23.58 3.33
C PRO A 33 25.25 -24.11 2.02
N MET A 34 24.36 -25.12 2.12
CA MET A 34 23.75 -25.82 0.97
C MET A 34 22.60 -25.08 0.27
N ARG A 35 22.21 -23.88 0.73
CA ARG A 35 21.13 -23.11 0.07
C ARG A 35 21.70 -22.30 -1.11
N GLY A 36 21.25 -22.61 -2.33
CA GLY A 36 21.58 -21.88 -3.55
C GLY A 36 21.21 -20.38 -3.52
N SER A 37 21.81 -19.59 -4.43
CA SER A 37 21.74 -18.10 -4.43
C SER A 37 20.32 -17.53 -4.44
N LYS A 38 19.35 -18.19 -5.11
CA LYS A 38 17.94 -17.78 -5.14
C LYS A 38 17.26 -17.85 -3.77
N ARG A 39 17.50 -18.91 -2.99
CA ARG A 39 16.93 -19.07 -1.62
C ARG A 39 17.55 -18.08 -0.61
N ARG A 40 18.74 -17.54 -0.90
CA ARG A 40 19.39 -16.53 -0.04
C ARG A 40 18.76 -15.13 -0.14
N ARG A 41 18.03 -14.79 -1.22
CA ARG A 41 17.40 -13.46 -1.39
C ARG A 41 16.27 -13.18 -0.39
N ASN A 42 15.60 -14.23 0.08
CA ASN A 42 14.40 -14.13 0.93
C ASN A 42 14.65 -14.45 2.42
N ILE A 43 15.90 -14.56 2.86
CA ILE A 43 16.26 -14.91 4.25
C ILE A 43 15.51 -14.03 5.26
N LYS A 44 15.48 -12.71 5.05
CA LYS A 44 14.76 -11.78 5.95
C LYS A 44 13.26 -12.07 6.02
N ALA A 45 12.65 -12.50 4.91
CA ALA A 45 11.24 -12.88 4.91
C ALA A 45 11.02 -14.17 5.69
N GLU A 46 11.87 -15.18 5.51
CA GLU A 46 11.80 -16.42 6.28
C GLU A 46 12.02 -16.20 7.78
N CYS A 47 12.98 -15.36 8.16
CA CYS A 47 13.17 -14.98 9.57
C CYS A 47 11.92 -14.31 10.15
N ARG A 48 11.22 -13.48 9.37
CA ARG A 48 10.01 -12.78 9.82
C ARG A 48 8.79 -13.68 9.96
N LYS A 49 8.70 -14.77 9.19
CA LYS A 49 7.65 -15.79 9.37
C LYS A 49 7.63 -16.34 10.80
N LEU A 50 8.81 -16.49 11.41
CA LEU A 50 8.97 -17.01 12.76
C LEU A 50 8.64 -16.00 13.86
N LEU A 51 8.62 -14.70 13.55
CA LEU A 51 8.34 -13.66 14.56
C LEU A 51 6.85 -13.45 14.80
N ASN A 52 6.00 -13.77 13.83
CA ASN A 52 4.54 -13.61 13.91
C ASN A 52 4.05 -12.24 14.42
N ASN A 53 4.78 -11.16 14.12
CA ASN A 53 4.44 -9.78 14.52
C ASN A 53 3.32 -9.20 13.65
N ILE A 54 2.14 -9.80 13.72
CA ILE A 54 0.94 -9.43 12.96
C ILE A 54 -0.23 -9.48 13.94
N HIS A 55 -1.28 -8.70 13.71
CA HIS A 55 -2.55 -8.84 14.41
C HIS A 55 -3.02 -10.32 14.46
N GLU A 56 -3.83 -10.69 15.44
CA GLU A 56 -4.22 -12.09 15.66
C GLU A 56 -5.22 -12.62 14.61
N MET A 57 -6.02 -11.71 14.04
CA MET A 57 -7.14 -12.00 13.12
C MET A 57 -6.84 -12.58 11.71
N PRO A 58 -5.68 -12.38 11.05
CA PRO A 58 -5.47 -12.92 9.72
C PRO A 58 -5.34 -14.45 9.75
N PRO A 59 -5.97 -15.17 8.79
CA PRO A 59 -5.70 -16.57 8.51
C PRO A 59 -4.21 -16.87 8.38
N GLU A 60 -3.79 -18.05 8.84
CA GLU A 60 -2.38 -18.47 8.89
C GLU A 60 -1.69 -18.42 7.52
N ASP A 61 -2.43 -18.77 6.46
CA ASP A 61 -1.95 -18.71 5.07
C ASP A 61 -1.52 -17.29 4.66
N LEU A 62 -2.19 -16.27 5.18
CA LEU A 62 -1.92 -14.86 4.86
C LEU A 62 -0.72 -14.33 5.62
N LYS A 63 -0.62 -14.70 6.90
CA LYS A 63 0.56 -14.45 7.75
C LYS A 63 1.84 -14.98 7.09
N MET A 64 1.75 -16.11 6.38
CA MET A 64 2.92 -16.73 5.75
C MET A 64 3.20 -16.27 4.31
N LYS A 65 2.18 -15.80 3.57
CA LYS A 65 2.30 -15.48 2.15
C LYS A 65 2.65 -14.01 1.86
N PHE A 66 2.19 -13.06 2.68
CA PHE A 66 2.26 -11.64 2.34
C PHE A 66 3.10 -10.81 3.31
N PHE A 67 2.74 -10.83 4.59
CA PHE A 67 3.37 -10.03 5.63
C PHE A 67 4.89 -10.18 5.79
N PRO A 68 5.49 -11.38 5.61
CA PRO A 68 6.93 -11.56 5.76
C PRO A 68 7.71 -10.86 4.64
N PHE A 69 7.06 -10.47 3.55
CA PHE A 69 7.65 -9.78 2.41
C PHE A 69 7.46 -8.26 2.43
N PHE A 70 6.71 -7.72 3.39
CA PHE A 70 6.68 -6.26 3.59
C PHE A 70 8.01 -5.76 4.14
N ASN A 71 8.35 -4.50 3.89
CA ASN A 71 9.50 -3.90 4.54
C ASN A 71 9.18 -3.62 6.01
N ASP A 72 10.18 -3.42 6.85
CA ASP A 72 9.95 -2.91 8.20
C ASP A 72 9.93 -1.37 8.12
N ASP A 73 8.84 -0.83 7.57
CA ASP A 73 8.57 0.61 7.47
C ASP A 73 7.23 0.96 8.13
N GLU A 74 6.99 2.24 8.37
CA GLU A 74 5.77 2.73 9.03
C GLU A 74 4.50 2.28 8.30
N VAL A 75 4.52 2.33 6.96
CA VAL A 75 3.42 1.84 6.11
C VAL A 75 3.12 0.37 6.39
N SER A 76 4.13 -0.47 6.55
CA SER A 76 3.93 -1.90 6.84
C SER A 76 3.46 -2.13 8.27
N ASN A 77 3.82 -1.27 9.22
CA ASN A 77 3.28 -1.34 10.57
C ASN A 77 1.79 -0.98 10.58
N VAL A 78 1.37 0.05 9.83
CA VAL A 78 -0.05 0.36 9.65
C VAL A 78 -0.78 -0.87 9.12
N ILE A 79 -0.28 -1.50 8.06
CA ILE A 79 -0.94 -2.67 7.44
C ILE A 79 -1.02 -3.89 8.39
N ARG A 80 -0.01 -4.10 9.26
CA ARG A 80 0.09 -5.31 10.12
C ARG A 80 -0.90 -5.32 11.29
N TYR A 81 -1.33 -4.16 11.76
CA TYR A 81 -2.09 -4.02 13.01
C TYR A 81 -3.47 -3.41 12.81
N ASP A 82 -3.82 -3.04 11.58
CA ASP A 82 -5.08 -2.38 11.24
C ASP A 82 -6.13 -3.41 10.79
N VAL A 83 -7.22 -3.49 11.55
CA VAL A 83 -8.27 -4.51 11.39
C VAL A 83 -8.94 -4.42 10.02
N ASP A 84 -9.32 -3.22 9.59
CA ASP A 84 -9.96 -2.98 8.29
C ASP A 84 -9.05 -3.37 7.12
N THR A 85 -7.75 -3.02 7.24
CA THR A 85 -6.76 -3.39 6.23
C THR A 85 -6.58 -4.91 6.14
N ILE A 86 -6.61 -5.62 7.27
CA ILE A 86 -6.54 -7.09 7.30
C ILE A 86 -7.80 -7.70 6.68
N THR A 87 -8.99 -7.18 7.01
CA THR A 87 -10.26 -7.63 6.40
C THR A 87 -10.22 -7.49 4.89
N TYR A 88 -9.72 -6.35 4.40
CA TYR A 88 -9.53 -6.12 2.98
C TYR A 88 -8.50 -7.07 2.34
N ASP A 89 -7.38 -7.32 3.00
CA ASP A 89 -6.37 -8.28 2.53
C ASP A 89 -6.95 -9.70 2.40
N ASN A 90 -7.69 -10.14 3.42
CA ASN A 90 -8.36 -11.43 3.44
C ASN A 90 -9.28 -11.60 2.22
N TYR A 91 -10.06 -10.56 1.89
CA TYR A 91 -10.90 -10.55 0.70
C TYR A 91 -10.09 -10.62 -0.60
N MET A 92 -9.05 -9.80 -0.74
CA MET A 92 -8.22 -9.77 -1.95
C MET A 92 -7.57 -11.12 -2.21
N CYS A 93 -7.16 -11.82 -1.16
CA CYS A 93 -6.55 -13.13 -1.27
C CYS A 93 -7.53 -14.24 -1.67
N ARG A 94 -8.80 -14.16 -1.22
CA ARG A 94 -9.86 -15.06 -1.70
C ARG A 94 -10.22 -14.81 -3.16
N LYS A 95 -10.24 -13.53 -3.56
CA LYS A 95 -10.56 -13.11 -4.93
C LYS A 95 -9.49 -13.52 -5.93
N TYR A 96 -8.23 -13.41 -5.56
CA TYR A 96 -7.08 -13.62 -6.45
C TYR A 96 -6.32 -14.89 -6.05
N THR A 97 -6.72 -16.03 -6.62
CA THR A 97 -6.17 -17.36 -6.30
C THR A 97 -4.90 -17.71 -7.08
N THR A 98 -4.60 -17.01 -8.19
CA THR A 98 -3.44 -17.33 -9.04
C THR A 98 -2.10 -16.87 -8.45
N GLU A 99 -1.02 -17.56 -8.83
CA GLU A 99 0.34 -17.34 -8.32
C GLU A 99 0.94 -15.96 -8.65
N HIS A 100 0.40 -15.24 -9.63
CA HIS A 100 0.95 -13.95 -10.09
C HIS A 100 0.39 -12.72 -9.35
N HIS A 101 -0.70 -12.86 -8.60
CA HIS A 101 -1.30 -11.75 -7.87
C HIS A 101 -0.59 -11.29 -6.58
N PRO A 102 0.35 -12.03 -5.94
CA PRO A 102 0.92 -11.59 -4.68
C PRO A 102 1.71 -10.27 -4.72
N GLN A 103 2.29 -9.93 -5.87
CA GLN A 103 2.96 -8.64 -6.04
C GLN A 103 1.94 -7.50 -6.15
N GLN A 104 0.84 -7.71 -6.86
CA GLN A 104 -0.23 -6.73 -7.02
C GLN A 104 -0.93 -6.46 -5.70
N ILE A 105 -1.30 -7.51 -4.96
CA ILE A 105 -1.94 -7.39 -3.63
C ILE A 105 -1.04 -6.58 -2.69
N ARG A 106 0.26 -6.91 -2.62
CA ARG A 106 1.22 -6.13 -1.81
C ARG A 106 1.32 -4.67 -2.24
N SER A 107 1.33 -4.40 -3.54
CA SER A 107 1.35 -3.01 -4.05
C SER A 107 0.10 -2.25 -3.63
N ASN A 108 -1.08 -2.88 -3.72
CA ASN A 108 -2.36 -2.30 -3.32
C ASN A 108 -2.39 -2.02 -1.82
N LEU A 109 -2.01 -3.00 -0.99
CA LEU A 109 -1.93 -2.83 0.46
C LEU A 109 -0.97 -1.70 0.85
N ARG A 110 0.18 -1.58 0.19
CA ARG A 110 1.10 -0.45 0.43
C ARG A 110 0.52 0.89 0.00
N ALA A 111 -0.32 0.93 -1.04
CA ALA A 111 -1.03 2.16 -1.39
C ALA A 111 -2.04 2.53 -0.31
N PHE A 112 -2.79 1.55 0.22
CA PHE A 112 -3.71 1.77 1.35
C PHE A 112 -3.00 2.22 2.62
N GLY A 113 -1.93 1.53 3.04
CA GLY A 113 -1.20 1.93 4.24
C GLY A 113 -0.67 3.37 4.15
N ARG A 114 -0.26 3.83 2.95
CA ARG A 114 0.10 5.24 2.71
C ARG A 114 -1.12 6.17 2.82
N LEU A 115 -2.26 5.79 2.27
CA LEU A 115 -3.49 6.56 2.38
C LEU A 115 -3.89 6.74 3.85
N ILE A 116 -3.91 5.67 4.64
CA ILE A 116 -4.23 5.71 6.06
C ILE A 116 -3.24 6.60 6.82
N SER A 117 -1.95 6.51 6.50
CA SER A 117 -0.92 7.38 7.10
C SER A 117 -1.22 8.85 6.83
N VAL A 118 -1.56 9.21 5.58
CA VAL A 118 -1.91 10.59 5.20
C VAL A 118 -3.21 11.06 5.86
N ILE A 119 -4.21 10.19 5.98
CA ILE A 119 -5.46 10.50 6.69
C ILE A 119 -5.17 10.83 8.16
N ARG A 120 -4.32 10.03 8.82
CA ARG A 120 -3.88 10.28 10.21
C ARG A 120 -3.05 11.55 10.36
N GLU A 121 -2.33 11.98 9.32
CA GLU A 121 -1.68 13.28 9.30
C GLU A 121 -2.70 14.45 9.27
N PHE A 122 -3.84 14.27 8.60
CA PHE A 122 -4.89 15.30 8.58
C PHE A 122 -5.73 15.30 9.86
N ASN A 123 -5.95 14.13 10.46
CA ASN A 123 -6.66 14.00 11.72
C ASN A 123 -6.01 12.91 12.59
N PRO A 124 -5.17 13.29 13.57
CA PRO A 124 -4.46 12.34 14.43
C PRO A 124 -5.35 11.50 15.35
N ASN A 125 -6.61 11.89 15.55
CA ASN A 125 -7.55 11.16 16.41
C ASN A 125 -8.06 9.87 15.76
N ILE A 126 -7.89 9.73 14.45
CA ILE A 126 -8.38 8.61 13.67
C ILE A 126 -7.50 7.38 13.92
N LYS A 127 -8.08 6.37 14.55
CA LYS A 127 -7.40 5.10 14.86
C LYS A 127 -7.64 4.08 13.77
N GLU A 128 -8.86 3.97 13.27
CA GLU A 128 -9.25 2.97 12.28
C GLU A 128 -9.74 3.62 10.98
N PRO A 129 -9.47 3.02 9.80
CA PRO A 129 -9.96 3.54 8.53
C PRO A 129 -11.48 3.69 8.49
N SER A 130 -12.21 2.76 9.11
CA SER A 130 -13.67 2.77 9.24
C SER A 130 -14.23 4.06 9.86
N GLU A 131 -13.47 4.72 10.75
CA GLU A 131 -13.86 6.01 11.36
C GLU A 131 -13.90 7.15 10.34
N VAL A 132 -13.16 7.03 9.23
CA VAL A 132 -13.11 8.03 8.16
C VAL A 132 -14.11 7.70 7.06
N LEU A 133 -14.62 6.47 7.02
CA LEU A 133 -15.58 6.03 6.01
C LEU A 133 -16.99 6.55 6.35
N ASP A 134 -17.13 7.86 6.21
CA ASP A 134 -18.36 8.61 6.40
C ASP A 134 -18.54 9.61 5.22
N PRO A 135 -19.77 9.82 4.72
CA PRO A 135 -20.05 10.80 3.66
C PRO A 135 -19.49 12.21 3.93
N ILE A 136 -19.47 12.65 5.19
CA ILE A 136 -18.98 13.96 5.60
C ILE A 136 -17.46 14.07 5.38
N GLN A 137 -16.75 12.95 5.41
CA GLN A 137 -15.28 12.90 5.29
C GLN A 137 -14.80 12.71 3.84
N VAL A 138 -15.69 12.74 2.84
CA VAL A 138 -15.34 12.49 1.43
C VAL A 138 -14.25 13.44 0.94
N GLU A 139 -14.31 14.72 1.28
CA GLU A 139 -13.27 15.69 0.90
C GLU A 139 -11.91 15.36 1.52
N VAL A 140 -11.89 14.93 2.78
CA VAL A 140 -10.66 14.50 3.48
C VAL A 140 -10.04 13.31 2.77
N ILE A 141 -10.87 12.34 2.36
CA ILE A 141 -10.42 11.16 1.60
C ILE A 141 -9.85 11.57 0.23
N ILE A 142 -10.53 12.44 -0.51
CA ILE A 142 -10.05 12.93 -1.81
C ILE A 142 -8.72 13.67 -1.65
N ASN A 143 -8.60 14.54 -0.65
CA ASN A 143 -7.37 15.26 -0.35
C ASN A 143 -6.23 14.29 0.02
N ALA A 144 -6.54 13.22 0.75
CA ALA A 144 -5.55 12.21 1.09
C ALA A 144 -5.08 11.45 -0.14
N ILE A 145 -5.99 11.06 -1.04
CA ILE A 145 -5.64 10.44 -2.34
C ILE A 145 -4.77 11.40 -3.16
N ASN A 146 -5.13 12.69 -3.23
CA ASN A 146 -4.37 13.70 -3.96
C ASN A 146 -2.94 13.80 -3.45
N LYS A 147 -2.75 13.82 -2.13
CA LYS A 147 -1.43 13.86 -1.49
C LYS A 147 -0.63 12.59 -1.74
N VAL A 148 -1.23 11.40 -1.63
CA VAL A 148 -0.55 10.12 -1.94
C VAL A 148 -0.15 10.02 -3.42
N ALA A 149 -1.00 10.51 -4.32
CA ALA A 149 -0.74 10.53 -5.77
C ALA A 149 0.18 11.67 -6.21
N MET A 150 0.64 12.50 -5.27
CA MET A 150 1.47 13.69 -5.49
C MET A 150 0.86 14.59 -6.56
N LEU A 151 -0.35 15.06 -6.30
CA LEU A 151 -1.01 16.08 -7.12
C LEU A 151 -0.19 17.37 -7.08
N ASP A 152 0.24 17.82 -8.25
CA ASP A 152 0.91 19.09 -8.40
C ASP A 152 -0.11 20.23 -8.38
N LYS A 153 0.14 21.24 -7.55
CA LYS A 153 -0.82 22.34 -7.33
C LYS A 153 -0.89 23.30 -8.52
N SER A 154 0.19 23.45 -9.31
CA SER A 154 0.22 24.40 -10.43
C SER A 154 -0.29 23.78 -11.72
N SER A 155 0.14 22.56 -12.05
CA SER A 155 -0.30 21.87 -13.28
C SER A 155 -1.60 21.08 -13.11
N HIS A 156 -2.05 20.85 -11.88
CA HIS A 156 -3.17 19.96 -11.56
C HIS A 156 -3.00 18.52 -12.09
N LEU A 157 -1.75 18.07 -12.27
CA LEU A 157 -1.43 16.72 -12.73
C LEU A 157 -0.89 15.87 -11.59
N TYR A 158 -1.21 14.57 -11.62
CA TYR A 158 -0.60 13.62 -10.69
C TYR A 158 0.80 13.19 -11.14
N LYS A 159 1.73 13.02 -10.20
CA LYS A 159 2.96 12.28 -10.48
C LYS A 159 2.69 10.80 -10.71
N THR A 160 1.76 10.23 -9.93
CA THR A 160 1.40 8.81 -9.97
C THR A 160 -0.10 8.61 -10.21
N PRO A 161 -0.61 8.93 -11.42
CA PRO A 161 -2.05 8.88 -11.72
C PRO A 161 -2.64 7.47 -11.58
N ALA A 162 -1.87 6.43 -11.87
CA ALA A 162 -2.30 5.05 -11.66
C ALA A 162 -2.59 4.73 -10.18
N THR A 163 -1.83 5.32 -9.26
CA THR A 163 -2.06 5.17 -7.81
C THR A 163 -3.34 5.88 -7.38
N ALA A 164 -3.64 7.06 -7.91
CA ALA A 164 -4.87 7.79 -7.60
C ALA A 164 -6.12 6.98 -7.97
N MET A 165 -6.19 6.49 -9.22
CA MET A 165 -7.31 5.70 -9.71
C MET A 165 -7.43 4.34 -9.01
N LEU A 166 -6.29 3.72 -8.68
CA LEU A 166 -6.26 2.50 -7.89
C LEU A 166 -6.91 2.73 -6.52
N LEU A 167 -6.47 3.75 -5.78
CA LEU A 167 -7.03 4.05 -4.45
C LEU A 167 -8.53 4.33 -4.50
N ALA A 168 -9.00 5.13 -5.46
CA ALA A 168 -10.42 5.38 -5.66
C ALA A 168 -11.22 4.09 -5.91
N THR A 169 -10.67 3.19 -6.74
CA THR A 169 -11.33 1.92 -7.05
C THR A 169 -11.37 1.00 -5.83
N GLU A 170 -10.25 0.88 -5.11
CA GLU A 170 -10.16 -0.05 -4.00
C GLU A 170 -10.92 0.44 -2.76
N LEU A 171 -11.00 1.75 -2.50
CA LEU A 171 -11.84 2.31 -1.42
C LEU A 171 -13.32 1.97 -1.62
N LYS A 172 -13.83 2.05 -2.85
CA LYS A 172 -15.19 1.60 -3.17
C LYS A 172 -15.39 0.12 -2.87
N ARG A 173 -14.36 -0.70 -3.09
CA ARG A 173 -14.43 -2.13 -2.75
C ARG A 173 -14.42 -2.35 -1.25
N LEU A 174 -13.56 -1.65 -0.52
CA LEU A 174 -13.54 -1.69 0.94
C LEU A 174 -14.90 -1.32 1.52
N CYS A 175 -15.52 -0.23 1.05
CA CYS A 175 -16.87 0.17 1.48
C CYS A 175 -17.88 -0.97 1.25
N LYS A 176 -17.93 -1.57 0.06
CA LYS A 176 -18.83 -2.69 -0.23
C LYS A 176 -18.61 -3.89 0.71
N LEU A 177 -17.36 -4.22 1.04
CA LEU A 177 -17.05 -5.31 1.96
C LEU A 177 -17.56 -5.02 3.37
N LEU A 178 -17.25 -3.84 3.88
CA LEU A 178 -17.69 -3.43 5.22
C LEU A 178 -19.21 -3.30 5.29
N THR A 179 -19.89 -2.82 4.23
CA THR A 179 -21.36 -2.82 4.14
C THR A 179 -21.92 -4.24 4.32
N MET A 180 -21.32 -5.24 3.67
CA MET A 180 -21.73 -6.64 3.83
C MET A 180 -21.49 -7.16 5.25
N ASP A 181 -20.40 -6.75 5.90
CA ASP A 181 -20.09 -7.17 7.26
C ASP A 181 -21.03 -6.51 8.28
N TYR A 182 -21.36 -5.22 8.14
CA TYR A 182 -22.40 -4.56 8.94
C TYR A 182 -23.78 -5.22 8.76
N ALA A 183 -24.15 -5.57 7.52
CA ALA A 183 -25.40 -6.28 7.24
C ALA A 183 -25.47 -7.65 7.94
N ARG A 184 -24.36 -8.42 7.94
CA ARG A 184 -24.27 -9.71 8.67
C ARG A 184 -24.43 -9.53 10.17
N ASN A 185 -23.84 -8.45 10.71
CA ASN A 185 -23.90 -8.13 12.13
C ASN A 185 -25.19 -7.41 12.55
N ARG A 186 -26.14 -7.22 11.62
CA ARG A 186 -27.42 -6.50 11.82
C ARG A 186 -27.24 -5.04 12.26
N ASP A 187 -26.09 -4.43 11.96
CA ASP A 187 -25.85 -3.01 12.18
C ASP A 187 -26.36 -2.21 10.97
N LYS A 188 -27.58 -1.70 11.09
CA LYS A 188 -28.22 -0.94 10.01
C LYS A 188 -27.64 0.47 9.85
N GLU A 189 -27.12 1.05 10.92
CA GLU A 189 -26.59 2.41 10.90
C GLU A 189 -25.25 2.46 10.17
N GLY A 190 -24.33 1.56 10.53
CA GLY A 190 -23.06 1.39 9.84
C GLY A 190 -23.25 0.99 8.37
N GLN A 191 -24.23 0.11 8.10
CA GLN A 191 -24.58 -0.28 6.74
C GLN A 191 -25.02 0.93 5.90
N LYS A 192 -26.00 1.70 6.38
CA LYS A 192 -26.54 2.86 5.67
C LYS A 192 -25.48 3.94 5.43
N ARG A 193 -24.66 4.23 6.44
CA ARG A 193 -23.54 5.19 6.34
C ARG A 193 -22.61 4.86 5.17
N LEU A 194 -22.26 3.59 5.01
CA LEU A 194 -21.38 3.15 3.91
C LEU A 194 -22.07 3.11 2.55
N GLU A 195 -23.37 2.81 2.50
CA GLU A 195 -24.17 2.89 1.27
C GLU A 195 -24.24 4.33 0.76
N ASP A 196 -24.52 5.28 1.65
CA ASP A 196 -24.52 6.72 1.36
C ASP A 196 -23.12 7.19 0.90
N LEU A 197 -22.06 6.74 1.58
CA LEU A 197 -20.68 7.06 1.18
C LEU A 197 -20.35 6.53 -0.22
N LEU A 198 -20.75 5.28 -0.50
CA LEU A 198 -20.50 4.65 -1.79
C LEU A 198 -21.21 5.39 -2.93
N LEU A 199 -22.42 5.90 -2.68
CA LEU A 199 -23.14 6.77 -3.60
C LEU A 199 -22.34 8.04 -3.88
N THR A 200 -21.88 8.73 -2.82
CA THR A 200 -21.05 9.94 -2.97
C THR A 200 -19.75 9.65 -3.73
N PHE A 201 -19.07 8.54 -3.43
CA PHE A 201 -17.86 8.12 -4.16
C PHE A 201 -18.12 7.83 -5.64
N ASN A 202 -19.31 7.38 -6.02
CA ASN A 202 -19.64 7.14 -7.43
C ASN A 202 -19.60 8.43 -8.24
N HIS A 203 -20.14 9.51 -7.68
CA HIS A 203 -20.07 10.83 -8.29
C HIS A 203 -18.67 11.44 -8.16
N GLU A 204 -18.21 11.62 -6.91
CA GLU A 204 -17.03 12.44 -6.62
C GLU A 204 -15.74 11.88 -7.22
N PHE A 205 -15.51 10.57 -7.10
CA PHE A 205 -14.29 9.99 -7.66
C PHE A 205 -14.29 10.02 -9.20
N GLN A 206 -15.46 9.96 -9.83
CA GLN A 206 -15.55 10.04 -11.28
C GLN A 206 -15.12 11.43 -11.78
N VAL A 207 -15.66 12.49 -11.16
CA VAL A 207 -15.43 13.86 -11.60
C VAL A 207 -14.08 14.44 -11.17
N THR A 208 -13.56 14.02 -10.01
CA THR A 208 -12.30 14.55 -9.46
C THR A 208 -11.10 13.64 -9.75
N VAL A 209 -11.04 12.47 -9.12
CA VAL A 209 -9.85 11.61 -9.10
C VAL A 209 -9.63 10.91 -10.43
N ASN A 210 -10.66 10.23 -10.94
CA ASN A 210 -10.55 9.38 -12.12
C ASN A 210 -10.37 10.19 -13.40
N LYS A 211 -11.19 11.24 -13.58
CA LYS A 211 -11.04 12.17 -14.72
C LYS A 211 -9.62 12.73 -14.79
N ARG A 212 -9.13 13.32 -13.69
CA ARG A 212 -7.78 13.89 -13.61
C ARG A 212 -6.68 12.83 -13.80
N GLY A 213 -6.89 11.63 -13.25
CA GLY A 213 -5.99 10.49 -13.42
C GLY A 213 -5.81 10.11 -14.90
N LEU A 214 -6.92 10.01 -15.63
CA LEU A 214 -6.92 9.70 -17.06
C LEU A 214 -6.30 10.81 -17.91
N GLU A 215 -6.63 12.08 -17.63
CA GLU A 215 -6.04 13.23 -18.32
C GLU A 215 -4.52 13.27 -18.13
N THR A 216 -4.06 13.09 -16.89
CA THR A 216 -2.64 13.02 -16.56
C THR A 216 -1.93 11.88 -17.30
N GLN A 217 -2.54 10.68 -17.36
CA GLN A 217 -1.96 9.56 -18.11
C GLN A 217 -1.84 9.86 -19.61
N LYS A 218 -2.87 10.46 -20.22
CA LYS A 218 -2.84 10.86 -21.63
C LYS A 218 -1.71 11.84 -21.89
N ILE A 219 -1.53 12.85 -21.04
CA ILE A 219 -0.44 13.82 -21.15
C ILE A 219 0.94 13.14 -21.00
N ASN A 220 1.10 12.27 -20.01
CA ASN A 220 2.35 11.55 -19.79
C ASN A 220 2.71 10.63 -20.96
N ASN A 221 1.73 9.96 -21.55
CA ASN A 221 1.93 9.13 -22.73
C ASN A 221 2.32 9.98 -23.96
N ARG A 222 1.70 11.15 -24.15
CA ARG A 222 2.10 12.10 -25.21
C ARG A 222 3.54 12.57 -25.04
N ARG A 223 3.94 12.95 -23.81
CA ARG A 223 5.32 13.38 -23.50
C ARG A 223 6.36 12.27 -23.73
N LYS A 224 5.99 11.01 -23.54
CA LYS A 224 6.85 9.86 -23.85
C LYS A 224 7.00 9.63 -25.36
N ASN A 225 5.92 9.80 -26.11
CA ASN A 225 5.90 9.58 -27.55
C ASN A 225 6.50 10.75 -28.35
N TYR A 226 6.45 11.96 -27.80
CA TYR A 226 7.06 13.15 -28.37
C TYR A 226 7.87 13.89 -27.29
N PRO A 227 9.06 13.38 -26.91
CA PRO A 227 9.96 14.12 -26.06
C PRO A 227 10.39 15.36 -26.83
N SER A 228 10.09 16.54 -26.29
CA SER A 228 10.42 17.84 -26.88
C SER A 228 11.84 17.85 -27.49
N GLN A 229 11.95 18.35 -28.72
CA GLN A 229 13.21 18.51 -29.50
C GLN A 229 14.26 19.42 -28.82
N ASP A 230 13.97 19.95 -27.63
CA ASP A 230 14.85 20.83 -26.84
C ASP A 230 16.11 20.17 -26.30
N ARG A 231 16.18 18.82 -26.20
CA ARG A 231 17.44 18.16 -25.78
C ARG A 231 18.51 18.15 -26.85
N THR A 232 18.16 18.36 -28.12
CA THR A 232 19.11 18.41 -29.24
C THR A 232 19.71 19.80 -29.43
N TYR A 233 19.01 20.88 -29.09
CA TYR A 233 19.54 22.25 -29.24
C TYR A 233 20.64 22.60 -28.23
N CYS A 234 20.59 22.09 -27.00
CA CYS A 234 21.67 22.27 -26.02
C CYS A 234 22.97 21.52 -26.35
N ARG A 235 22.95 20.56 -27.28
CA ARG A 235 24.15 19.81 -27.68
C ARG A 235 24.86 20.43 -28.88
N ILE A 236 24.16 21.19 -29.70
CA ILE A 236 24.73 21.85 -30.89
C ILE A 236 25.40 23.17 -30.52
N GLN A 237 24.92 23.89 -29.48
CA GLN A 237 25.57 25.13 -29.03
C GLN A 237 26.89 24.92 -28.28
N ASN A 238 27.22 23.69 -27.84
CA ASN A 238 28.48 23.34 -27.17
C ASN A 238 29.54 22.72 -28.11
N LEU A 239 29.26 22.63 -29.43
CA LEU A 239 30.23 22.19 -30.44
C LEU A 239 30.80 23.35 -31.27
N PHE A 240 30.31 24.58 -31.06
CA PHE A 240 30.80 25.81 -31.70
C PHE A 240 31.41 26.83 -30.72
N ARG A 241 31.69 26.40 -29.48
CA ARG A 241 32.52 27.12 -28.50
C ARG A 241 33.52 26.13 -27.91
N GLY A 242 34.63 25.95 -28.62
CA GLY A 242 35.73 25.07 -28.28
C GLY A 242 36.64 24.92 -29.47
#